data_AF-A0AAW4BSP5-F1
#
_entry.id   AF-A0AAW4BSP5-F1
#
_cell.length_a   1.000
_cell.length_b   1.000
_cell.length_c   1.000
_cell.angle_alpha   90.00
_cell.angle_beta   90.00
_cell.angle_gamma   90.00
#
_symmetry.space_group_name_H-M   'P 1'
#
loop_
_entity.id
_entity.type
_entity.pdbx_description
1 polymer ?
#
loop_
_entity_poly.entity_id
_entity_poly.type
_entity_poly.pdbx_seq_one_letter_code
_entity_poly.pdbx_strand_id
1 'polypeptide(L)'
;MMSLSLIERPRKLFKMEMSAVAYITMVAAYFACVLNLPVTSEIYKLAASDSLSFVLSSPLLLFFCFIIIFTLFSLPFILKPFTVV
;
A
#
# COMPACT_ATOMS: atom_id res chain seq x y z
N MET A 1 9.21 24.78 -35.19
CA MET A 1 8.59 23.44 -35.24
C MET A 1 9.51 22.29 -34.79
N MET A 2 10.82 22.51 -34.58
CA MET A 2 11.79 21.44 -34.25
C MET A 2 12.08 21.27 -32.73
N SER A 3 11.65 22.18 -31.85
CA SER A 3 11.97 22.12 -30.40
C SER A 3 10.97 21.34 -29.54
N LEU A 4 9.74 21.10 -30.03
CA LEU A 4 8.71 20.37 -29.28
C LEU A 4 9.05 18.87 -29.12
N SER A 5 9.79 18.29 -30.07
CA SER A 5 10.13 16.86 -30.07
C SER A 5 11.23 16.47 -29.06
N LEU A 6 12.07 17.42 -28.62
CA LEU A 6 13.12 17.16 -27.63
C LEU A 6 12.56 17.10 -26.20
N ILE A 7 11.47 17.82 -25.93
CA ILE A 7 10.77 17.84 -24.62
C ILE A 7 9.82 16.65 -24.44
N GLU A 8 9.31 16.06 -25.53
CA GLU A 8 8.42 14.89 -25.45
C GLU A 8 9.15 13.57 -25.17
N ARG A 9 10.43 13.46 -25.55
CA ARG A 9 11.26 12.26 -25.31
C ARG A 9 11.47 11.90 -23.84
N PRO A 10 11.82 12.84 -22.92
CA PRO A 10 11.96 12.48 -21.50
C PRO A 10 10.62 12.10 -20.86
N ARG A 11 9.50 12.65 -21.35
CA ARG A 11 8.15 12.36 -20.82
C ARG A 11 7.70 10.93 -21.10
N LYS A 12 8.11 10.34 -22.22
CA LYS A 12 7.82 8.93 -22.54
C LYS A 12 8.68 7.95 -21.74
N LEU A 13 9.92 8.33 -21.40
CA LEU A 13 10.83 7.51 -20.59
C LEU A 13 10.43 7.48 -19.11
N PHE A 14 9.85 8.57 -18.59
CA PHE A 14 9.38 8.67 -17.21
C PHE A 14 7.94 8.21 -17.00
N LYS A 15 7.33 7.57 -17.99
CA LYS A 15 6.05 6.89 -17.83
C LYS A 15 6.31 5.54 -17.16
N MET A 16 6.64 5.57 -15.86
CA MET A 16 6.63 4.36 -15.04
C MET A 16 5.19 3.87 -14.97
N GLU A 17 4.82 2.97 -15.87
CA GLU A 17 3.56 2.23 -15.80
C GLU A 17 3.66 1.23 -14.65
N MET A 18 3.55 1.74 -13.42
CA MET A 18 3.50 0.89 -12.24
C MET A 18 2.12 0.23 -12.22
N SER A 19 2.10 -1.11 -12.19
CA SER A 19 0.85 -1.85 -12.04
C SER A 19 0.16 -1.42 -10.74
N ALA A 20 -1.15 -1.16 -10.81
CA ALA A 20 -1.96 -0.82 -9.63
C ALA A 20 -1.80 -1.87 -8.52
N VAL A 21 -1.63 -3.14 -8.91
CA VAL A 21 -1.37 -4.25 -7.98
C VAL A 21 -0.05 -4.02 -7.22
N ALA A 22 1.02 -3.66 -7.92
CA ALA A 22 2.32 -3.40 -7.31
C ALA A 22 2.30 -2.16 -6.40
N TYR A 23 1.53 -1.15 -6.77
CA TYR A 23 1.33 0.03 -5.92
C TYR A 23 0.58 -0.35 -4.63
N ILE A 24 -0.54 -1.06 -4.74
CA ILE A 24 -1.36 -1.48 -3.60
C ILE A 24 -0.55 -2.37 -2.65
N THR A 25 0.22 -3.33 -3.16
CA THR A 25 1.03 -4.21 -2.32
C THR A 25 2.14 -3.47 -1.60
N MET A 26 2.81 -2.52 -2.25
CA MET A 26 3.84 -1.68 -1.61
C MET A 26 3.24 -0.81 -0.49
N VAL A 27 2.09 -0.18 -0.75
CA VAL A 27 1.41 0.64 0.26
C VAL A 27 0.90 -0.22 1.41
N ALA A 28 0.34 -1.40 1.15
CA ALA A 28 -0.09 -2.35 2.18
C ALA A 28 1.08 -2.82 3.06
N ALA A 29 2.23 -3.11 2.47
CA ALA A 29 3.44 -3.49 3.22
C ALA A 29 3.90 -2.36 4.14
N TYR A 30 3.92 -1.12 3.62
CA TYR A 30 4.29 0.05 4.41
C TYR A 30 3.30 0.29 5.58
N PHE A 31 2.01 0.16 5.32
CA PHE A 31 0.99 0.32 6.37
C PHE A 31 1.08 -0.76 7.45
N ALA A 32 1.26 -2.02 7.06
CA ALA A 32 1.36 -3.14 7.98
C ALA A 32 2.63 -3.07 8.85
N CYS A 33 3.78 -2.74 8.27
CA CYS A 33 5.07 -2.83 8.95
C CYS A 33 5.53 -1.53 9.62
N VAL A 34 5.19 -0.36 9.07
CA VAL A 34 5.72 0.94 9.54
C VAL A 34 4.66 1.72 10.29
N LEU A 35 3.49 1.93 9.69
CA LEU A 35 2.44 2.76 10.30
C LEU A 35 1.76 2.08 11.48
N ASN A 36 1.64 0.76 11.46
CA ASN A 36 1.03 -0.02 12.54
C ASN A 36 2.03 -0.50 13.60
N LEU A 37 3.29 -0.03 13.58
CA LEU A 37 4.26 -0.29 14.66
C LEU A 37 3.71 -0.09 16.08
N PRO A 38 3.03 1.01 16.43
CA PRO A 38 2.49 1.17 17.78
C PRO A 38 1.48 0.06 18.13
N VAL A 39 0.61 -0.32 17.20
CA VAL A 39 -0.37 -1.40 17.39
C VAL A 39 0.33 -2.74 17.57
N THR A 40 1.27 -3.08 16.69
CA THR A 40 2.05 -4.32 16.78
C THR A 40 2.90 -4.38 18.05
N SER A 41 3.39 -3.23 18.56
CA SER A 41 4.15 -3.17 19.80
C SER A 41 3.31 -3.45 21.04
N GLU A 42 2.04 -3.03 21.04
CA GLU A 42 1.10 -3.37 22.12
C GLU A 42 0.72 -4.85 22.06
N ILE A 43 0.44 -5.39 20.86
CA ILE A 43 0.20 -6.82 20.68
C ILE A 43 1.42 -7.64 21.14
N TYR A 44 2.63 -7.17 20.85
CA TYR A 44 3.86 -7.78 21.35
C TYR A 44 3.93 -7.79 22.87
N LYS A 45 3.63 -6.67 23.54
CA LYS A 45 3.61 -6.60 25.00
C LYS A 45 2.57 -7.55 25.61
N LEU A 46 1.38 -7.66 25.01
CA LEU A 46 0.34 -8.59 25.47
C LEU A 46 0.70 -10.06 25.22
N ALA A 47 1.40 -10.37 24.13
CA ALA A 47 1.76 -11.73 23.72
C ALA A 47 3.15 -12.18 24.18
N ALA A 48 3.90 -11.31 24.87
CA ALA A 48 5.31 -11.52 25.25
C ALA A 48 5.55 -12.80 26.08
N SER A 49 4.52 -13.34 26.70
CA SER A 49 4.60 -14.53 27.56
C SER A 49 4.49 -15.87 26.83
N ASP A 50 3.85 -15.94 25.65
CA ASP A 50 3.43 -17.24 25.08
C ASP A 50 4.13 -17.64 23.78
N SER A 51 4.24 -16.75 22.78
CA SER A 51 4.82 -17.16 21.49
C SER A 51 5.22 -16.02 20.57
N LEU A 52 6.50 -16.01 20.16
CA LEU A 52 7.02 -15.13 19.11
C LEU A 52 6.32 -15.32 17.76
N SER A 53 5.85 -16.55 17.47
CA SER A 53 5.12 -16.88 16.24
C SER A 53 3.79 -16.11 16.12
N PHE A 54 3.11 -15.86 17.24
CA PHE A 54 1.87 -15.07 17.26
C PHE A 54 2.12 -13.58 17.01
N VAL A 55 3.26 -13.07 17.49
CA VAL A 55 3.68 -11.69 17.24
C VAL A 55 3.97 -11.49 15.75
N LEU A 56 4.70 -12.42 15.14
CA LEU A 56 5.08 -12.36 13.72
C LEU A 56 3.88 -12.53 12.79
N SER A 57 2.85 -13.25 13.20
CA SER A 57 1.62 -13.38 12.42
C SER A 57 0.78 -12.10 12.40
N SER A 58 0.90 -11.23 13.40
CA SER A 58 0.15 -9.97 13.49
C SER A 58 0.40 -9.01 12.31
N PRO A 59 1.65 -8.58 11.98
CA PRO A 59 1.90 -7.72 10.83
C PRO A 59 1.59 -8.42 9.50
N LEU A 60 1.75 -9.75 9.43
CA LEU A 60 1.41 -10.54 8.24
C LEU A 60 -0.11 -10.55 8.00
N LEU A 61 -0.91 -10.68 9.05
CA LEU A 61 -2.37 -10.58 9.00
C LEU A 61 -2.82 -9.17 8.58
N LEU A 62 -2.22 -8.13 9.17
CA LEU A 62 -2.50 -6.73 8.80
C LEU A 62 -2.17 -6.46 7.33
N PHE A 63 -1.07 -7.02 6.80
CA PHE A 63 -0.71 -6.90 5.40
C PHE A 63 -1.79 -7.44 4.46
N PHE A 64 -2.28 -8.65 4.69
CA PHE A 64 -3.38 -9.22 3.89
C PHE A 64 -4.66 -8.42 4.03
N CYS A 65 -4.97 -7.92 5.23
CA CYS A 65 -6.14 -7.09 5.48
C CYS A 65 -6.07 -5.78 4.68
N PHE A 66 -4.92 -5.10 4.68
CA PHE A 66 -4.73 -3.86 3.93
C PHE A 66 -4.73 -4.07 2.42
N ILE A 67 -4.24 -5.21 1.90
CA ILE A 67 -4.41 -5.55 0.48
C ILE A 67 -5.89 -5.59 0.11
N ILE A 68 -6.74 -6.25 0.90
CA ILE A 68 -8.17 -6.34 0.62
C ILE A 68 -8.80 -4.95 0.65
N ILE A 69 -8.52 -4.15 1.69
CA ILE A 69 -9.08 -2.81 1.86
C ILE A 69 -8.62 -1.88 0.72
N PHE A 70 -7.34 -1.85 0.39
CA PHE A 70 -6.81 -0.99 -0.67
C PHE A 70 -7.21 -1.44 -2.07
N THR A 71 -7.37 -2.75 -2.29
CA THR A 71 -7.98 -3.26 -3.53
C THR A 71 -9.43 -2.80 -3.65
N LEU A 72 -10.18 -2.88 -2.55
CA LEU A 72 -11.57 -2.42 -2.48
C LEU A 72 -11.67 -0.91 -2.77
N PHE A 73 -10.77 -0.09 -2.20
CA PHE A 73 -10.69 1.34 -2.52
C PHE A 73 -10.19 1.62 -3.94
N SER A 74 -9.35 0.77 -4.51
CA SER A 74 -8.90 0.93 -5.91
C SER A 74 -10.03 0.66 -6.92
N LEU A 75 -11.15 0.07 -6.51
CA LEU A 75 -12.28 -0.13 -7.39
C LEU A 75 -12.94 1.22 -7.71
N PRO A 76 -13.09 1.58 -8.99
CA PRO A 76 -13.66 2.87 -9.40
C PRO A 76 -15.11 3.07 -8.96
N PHE A 77 -15.79 2.00 -8.54
CA PHE A 77 -17.18 2.06 -8.07
C PHE A 77 -17.31 2.60 -6.63
N ILE A 78 -16.33 2.36 -5.76
CA ILE A 78 -16.37 2.77 -4.35
C ILE A 78 -15.85 4.19 -4.15
N LEU A 79 -14.93 4.64 -5.00
CA LEU A 79 -14.48 6.03 -5.01
C LEU A 79 -15.47 6.98 -5.69
N LYS A 80 -16.41 6.47 -6.49
CA LYS A 80 -17.43 7.28 -7.18
C LYS A 80 -18.21 8.25 -6.27
N PRO A 81 -18.64 7.89 -5.04
CA PRO A 81 -19.22 8.85 -4.10
C PRO A 81 -18.20 9.85 -3.48
N PHE A 82 -16.90 9.54 -3.47
CA PHE A 82 -15.85 10.40 -2.90
C PHE A 82 -15.18 11.33 -3.92
N THR A 83 -15.33 11.06 -5.23
CA THR A 83 -14.79 11.90 -6.32
C THR A 83 -15.78 12.98 -6.80
N VAL A 84 -16.95 13.12 -6.16
CA VAL A 84 -17.86 14.24 -6.40
C VAL A 84 -17.44 15.43 -5.51
N VAL A 85 -16.30 16.03 -5.84
CA VAL A 85 -15.90 17.39 -5.41
C VAL A 85 -15.33 18.11 -6.61
#